data_AF-A0A5B2Z2P1-F1
#
_entry.id   AF-A0A5B2Z2P1-F1
#
_cell.length_a   1.000
_cell.length_b   1.000
_cell.length_c   1.000
_cell.angle_alpha   90.00
_cell.angle_beta   90.00
_cell.angle_gamma   90.00
#
_symmetry.space_group_name_H-M   'P 1'
#
loop_
_entity.id
_entity.type
_entity.pdbx_description
1 polymer ?
#
loop_
_entity_poly.entity_id
_entity_poly.type
_entity_poly.pdbx_seq_one_letter_code
_entity_poly.pdbx_strand_id
1 'polypeptide(L)' 'MGESLQQILGPTVRENVLVQSKQKDFCVAETSDTVSRYIHGCPYRQGDNIFTSYTKGSSAINNRSL' A
#
# COMPACT_ATOMS: atom_id res chain seq x y z
N MET A 1 -27.86 -9.88 20.23
CA MET A 1 -26.39 -10.02 20.33
C MET A 1 -25.82 -9.59 18.99
N GLY A 2 -25.56 -8.29 18.83
CA GLY A 2 -25.04 -7.69 17.60
C GLY A 2 -23.63 -7.20 17.87
N GLU A 3 -22.68 -8.13 17.83
CA GLU A 3 -21.28 -7.82 18.06
C GLU A 3 -20.71 -7.15 16.81
N SER A 4 -20.77 -5.82 16.88
CA SER A 4 -19.98 -4.82 16.18
C SER A 4 -18.74 -5.38 15.43
N LEU A 5 -18.81 -5.42 14.09
CA LEU A 5 -17.70 -5.63 13.15
C LEU A 5 -16.68 -4.47 13.13
N GLN A 6 -16.49 -3.79 14.26
CA GLN A 6 -15.50 -2.74 14.38
C GLN A 6 -14.15 -3.41 14.72
N GLN A 7 -13.16 -3.16 13.86
CA GLN A 7 -11.72 -3.28 14.14
C GLN A 7 -11.07 -4.64 13.88
N ILE A 8 -10.93 -4.99 12.61
CA ILE A 8 -9.70 -5.64 12.11
C ILE A 8 -9.09 -4.79 10.98
N LEU A 9 -9.23 -3.47 11.08
CA LEU A 9 -8.38 -2.57 10.31
C LEU A 9 -7.11 -2.42 11.14
N GLY A 10 -6.07 -3.18 10.80
CA GLY A 10 -4.76 -3.03 11.42
C GLY A 10 -4.26 -1.59 11.35
N PRO A 11 -3.18 -1.24 12.08
CA PRO A 11 -2.66 0.12 12.03
C PRO A 11 -2.36 0.52 10.58
N THR A 12 -2.77 1.73 10.20
CA THR A 12 -2.34 2.32 8.93
C THR A 12 -0.90 2.77 9.10
N VAL A 13 0.00 2.08 8.42
CA VAL A 13 1.43 2.36 8.38
C VAL A 13 1.68 3.34 7.24
N ARG A 14 2.47 4.37 7.52
CA ARG A 14 2.99 5.30 6.52
C ARG A 14 4.49 5.16 6.48
N GLU A 15 5.02 4.76 5.35
CA GLU A 15 6.47 4.60 5.19
C GLU A 15 6.90 4.92 3.77
N ASN A 16 8.21 5.14 3.65
CA ASN A 16 8.87 5.36 2.38
C ASN A 16 9.31 4.00 1.82
N VAL A 17 8.74 3.60 0.69
CA VAL A 17 9.00 2.32 0.04
C VAL A 17 9.66 2.53 -1.31
N LEU A 18 10.52 1.60 -1.69
CA LEU A 18 11.14 1.61 -3.00
C LEU A 18 10.20 0.96 -4.03
N VAL A 19 10.00 1.62 -5.16
CA VAL A 19 9.31 1.01 -6.30
C VAL A 19 10.23 -0.04 -6.93
N GLN A 20 9.90 -1.31 -6.70
CA GLN A 20 10.65 -2.44 -7.23
C GLN A 20 10.43 -2.61 -8.73
N SER A 21 9.22 -2.33 -9.22
CA SER A 21 8.91 -2.45 -10.64
C SER A 21 7.76 -1.53 -11.03
N LYS A 22 7.81 -0.98 -12.24
CA LYS A 22 6.74 -0.18 -12.83
C LYS A 22 6.21 -0.87 -14.07
N GLN A 23 4.96 -1.32 -14.01
CA GLN A 23 4.19 -1.77 -15.17
C GLN A 23 3.39 -0.59 -15.74
N LYS A 24 2.86 -0.72 -16.97
CA LYS A 24 2.18 0.38 -17.67
C LYS A 24 1.13 1.11 -16.81
N ASP A 25 0.34 0.34 -16.06
CA ASP A 25 -0.81 0.83 -15.30
C ASP A 25 -0.63 0.76 -13.77
N PHE A 26 0.32 -0.03 -13.28
CA PHE A 26 0.55 -0.22 -11.85
C PHE A 26 2.03 -0.37 -11.50
N CYS A 27 2.38 0.02 -10.28
CA CYS A 27 3.70 -0.18 -9.70
C CYS A 27 3.64 -1.26 -8.64
N VAL A 28 4.73 -2.00 -8.51
CA VAL A 28 4.96 -2.92 -7.41
C VAL A 28 5.97 -2.25 -6.48
N ALA A 29 5.58 -2.03 -5.24
CA ALA A 29 6.44 -1.52 -4.20
C ALA A 29 6.55 -2.56 -3.08
N GLU A 30 7.77 -2.81 -2.62
CA GLU A 30 8.01 -3.69 -1.48
C GLU A 30 8.01 -2.87 -0.21
N THR A 31 7.12 -3.21 0.70
CA THR A 31 7.04 -2.58 2.03
C THR A 31 8.06 -3.18 2.98
N SER A 32 8.38 -2.47 4.06
CA SER A 32 9.29 -2.96 5.11
C SER A 32 8.80 -4.24 5.79
N ASP A 33 7.50 -4.54 5.70
CA ASP A 33 6.90 -5.81 6.10
C ASP A 33 7.14 -6.96 5.08
N THR A 34 8.05 -6.78 4.12
CA THR A 34 8.39 -7.70 3.01
C THR A 34 7.21 -8.12 2.11
N VAL A 35 6.11 -7.36 2.19
CA VAL A 35 4.93 -7.56 1.33
C VAL A 35 5.04 -6.66 0.11
N SER A 36 5.00 -7.27 -1.07
CA SER A 36 4.83 -6.58 -2.35
C SER A 36 3.40 -6.06 -2.47
N ARG A 37 3.25 -4.75 -2.65
CA ARG A 37 1.95 -4.11 -2.83
C ARG A 37 1.84 -3.46 -4.20
N TYR A 38 0.64 -3.53 -4.76
CA TYR A 38 0.33 -3.04 -6.09
C TYR A 38 -0.34 -1.67 -6.00
N ILE A 39 0.26 -0.68 -6.66
CA ILE A 39 -0.21 0.71 -6.71
C ILE A 39 -0.67 0.98 -8.13
N HIS A 40 -1.98 1.01 -8.35
CA HIS A 40 -2.55 1.43 -9.64
C HIS A 40 -2.38 2.93 -9.85
N GLY A 41 -2.10 3.34 -11.09
CA GLY A 41 -1.96 4.74 -11.47
C GLY A 41 -0.74 5.45 -10.85
N CYS A 42 0.31 4.69 -10.52
CA CYS A 42 1.52 5.28 -9.97
C CYS A 42 2.25 6.16 -11.03
N PRO A 43 2.53 7.44 -10.74
CA PRO A 43 3.35 8.28 -11.62
C PRO A 43 4.86 8.01 -11.47
N TYR A 44 5.24 7.17 -10.50
CA TYR A 44 6.62 6.91 -10.09
C TYR A 44 7.31 5.88 -11.00
N ARG A 45 8.64 5.89 -11.04
CA ARG A 45 9.46 4.97 -11.82
C ARG A 45 10.08 3.90 -10.92
N GLN A 46 10.58 2.83 -11.53
CA GLN A 46 11.38 1.83 -10.82
C GLN A 46 12.61 2.50 -10.19
N GLY A 47 12.87 2.20 -8.91
CA GLY A 47 13.94 2.80 -8.13
C GLY A 47 13.57 4.13 -7.45
N ASP A 48 12.37 4.65 -7.65
CA ASP A 48 11.90 5.81 -6.89
C ASP A 48 11.47 5.42 -5.48
N ASN A 49 11.76 6.30 -4.53
CA ASN A 49 11.26 6.23 -3.17
C ASN A 49 9.92 6.96 -3.07
N ILE A 50 8.87 6.21 -2.72
CA ILE A 50 7.50 6.71 -2.66
C ILE A 50 6.96 6.61 -1.24
N PHE A 51 6.25 7.65 -0.81
CA PHE A 51 5.57 7.63 0.48
C PHE A 51 4.19 6.98 0.31
N THR A 52 4.01 5.78 0.86
CA THR A 52 2.73 5.05 0.74
C THR A 52 2.12 4.83 2.12
N SER A 53 0.79 4.82 2.17
CA SER A 53 0.01 4.52 3.36
C SER A 53 -0.70 3.21 3.16
N TYR A 54 -0.52 2.26 4.08
CA TYR A 54 -1.11 0.94 3.95
C TYR A 54 -1.58 0.36 5.27
N THR A 55 -2.59 -0.50 5.22
CA THR A 55 -3.08 -1.19 6.41
C THR A 55 -2.25 -2.46 6.63
N LYS A 56 -1.56 -2.55 7.77
CA LYS A 56 -0.80 -3.75 8.14
C LYS A 56 -1.76 -4.93 8.32
N GLY A 57 -1.46 -6.06 7.68
CA GLY A 57 -2.35 -7.24 7.63
C GLY A 57 -3.37 -7.23 6.50
N SER A 58 -3.42 -6.18 5.66
CA SER A 58 -4.23 -6.17 4.44
C SER A 58 -3.34 -6.05 3.21
N SER A 59 -3.60 -6.86 2.18
CA SER A 59 -2.93 -6.77 0.88
C SER A 59 -3.40 -5.56 0.06
N ALA A 60 -4.49 -4.89 0.47
CA ALA A 60 -5.05 -3.74 -0.24
C ALA A 60 -4.36 -2.44 0.18
N ILE A 61 -3.88 -1.65 -0.80
CA ILE A 61 -3.51 -0.26 -0.60
C ILE A 61 -4.79 0.57 -0.76
N ASN A 62 -5.21 1.25 0.30
CA ASN A 62 -6.36 2.14 0.21
C ASN A 62 -5.86 3.51 -0.26
N ASN A 63 -5.82 3.73 -1.58
CA ASN A 63 -5.81 5.10 -2.09
C ASN A 63 -7.25 5.61 -1.89
N ARG A 64 -7.41 6.57 -0.99
CA ARG A 64 -8.69 7.27 -0.83
C ARG A 64 -8.44 8.70 -1.24
N SER A 65 -8.70 8.98 -2.51
CA SER A 65 -8.88 10.34 -3.02
C SER A 65 -10.01 11.01 -2.22
N LEU A 66 -9.69 12.14 -1.60
CA LEU A 66 -10.66 13.15 -1.15
C LEU A 66 -10.52 14.35 -2.08
#